data_AF-A0A661TIE0-F1
#
_entry.id   AF-A0A661TIE0-F1
#
_cell.length_a   1.000
_cell.length_b   1.000
_cell.length_c   1.000
_cell.angle_alpha   90.00
_cell.angle_beta   90.00
_cell.angle_gamma   90.00
#
_symmetry.space_group_name_H-M   'P 1'
#
loop_
_entity.id
_entity.type
_entity.pdbx_description
1 polymer ?
#
loop_
_entity_poly.entity_id
_entity_poly.type
_entity_poly.pdbx_seq_one_letter_code
_entity_poly.pdbx_strand_id
1 'polypeptide(L)'
;DAAFITLGDPMTYSTFGYILQTIRETDPDVPIKIIPGITSYQAAAAAAGRVLAEAEESFTVVSGAMGAKRLEQIIDHTDNVVMLKVYKRFDEIMDTLNRLELGEKSVLISRCGLEDEEISWASQYAKKPHPPYLSLLIIKK
;
A
#
# COMPACT_ATOMS: atom_id res chain seq x y z
N ASP A 1 -4.88 -12.84 -29.21
CA ASP A 1 -4.51 -12.67 -27.79
C ASP A 1 -4.48 -11.21 -27.41
N ALA A 2 -4.80 -10.90 -26.16
CA ALA A 2 -4.73 -9.57 -25.59
C ALA A 2 -4.07 -9.65 -24.21
N ALA A 3 -3.38 -8.58 -23.80
CA ALA A 3 -2.76 -8.47 -22.49
C ALA A 3 -3.21 -7.17 -21.82
N PHE A 4 -3.68 -7.28 -20.58
CA PHE A 4 -3.96 -6.14 -19.71
C PHE A 4 -2.83 -6.00 -18.71
N ILE A 5 -2.02 -4.94 -18.86
CA ILE A 5 -0.88 -4.69 -17.98
C ILE A 5 -1.32 -3.90 -16.75
N THR A 6 -0.74 -4.25 -15.60
CA THR A 6 -1.00 -3.61 -14.32
C THR A 6 0.30 -3.23 -13.64
N LEU A 7 0.31 -2.10 -12.93
CA LEU A 7 1.39 -1.82 -11.98
C LEU A 7 1.24 -2.74 -10.77
N GLY A 8 2.34 -3.36 -10.36
CA GLY A 8 2.35 -4.30 -9.25
C GLY A 8 1.71 -5.63 -9.62
N ASP A 9 0.63 -5.99 -8.94
CA ASP A 9 -0.05 -7.28 -9.10
C ASP A 9 -1.52 -7.09 -9.54
N PRO A 10 -2.01 -7.87 -10.51
CA PRO A 10 -3.38 -7.71 -11.02
C PRO A 10 -4.47 -8.09 -10.00
N MET A 11 -4.14 -8.79 -8.92
CA MET A 11 -5.10 -9.29 -7.93
C MET A 11 -5.18 -8.45 -6.66
N THR A 12 -4.38 -7.38 -6.55
CA THR A 12 -4.35 -6.53 -5.34
C THR A 12 -4.52 -5.05 -5.68
N TYR A 13 -5.66 -4.46 -5.27
CA TYR A 13 -5.99 -3.03 -5.52
C TYR A 13 -5.87 -2.56 -6.98
N SER A 14 -5.98 -3.49 -7.93
CA SER A 14 -5.91 -3.26 -9.37
C SER A 14 -7.30 -3.03 -9.97
N THR A 15 -7.37 -2.19 -11.01
CA THR A 15 -8.59 -2.02 -11.82
C THR A 15 -8.90 -3.23 -12.69
N PHE A 16 -7.95 -4.17 -12.85
CA PHE A 16 -8.18 -5.43 -13.56
C PHE A 16 -9.35 -6.24 -12.99
N GLY A 17 -9.60 -6.16 -11.67
CA GLY A 17 -10.72 -6.85 -11.04
C GLY A 17 -12.08 -6.54 -11.66
N TYR A 18 -12.31 -5.28 -12.07
CA TYR A 18 -13.56 -4.89 -12.76
C TYR A 18 -13.66 -5.54 -14.14
N ILE A 19 -12.56 -5.54 -14.90
CA ILE A 19 -12.50 -6.16 -16.23
C ILE A 19 -12.71 -7.67 -16.13
N LEU A 20 -12.04 -8.32 -15.18
CA LEU A 20 -12.18 -9.75 -14.93
C LEU A 20 -13.63 -10.14 -14.63
N GLN A 21 -14.32 -9.34 -13.81
CA GLN A 21 -15.74 -9.54 -13.52
C GLN A 21 -16.59 -9.36 -14.78
N THR A 22 -16.40 -8.26 -15.52
CA THR A 22 -17.18 -7.98 -16.74
C THR A 22 -17.00 -9.06 -17.80
N ILE A 23 -15.78 -9.55 -18.05
CA ILE A 23 -15.56 -10.62 -19.04
C ILE A 23 -16.29 -11.89 -18.61
N ARG A 24 -16.17 -12.29 -17.33
CA ARG A 24 -16.87 -13.48 -16.81
C ARG A 24 -18.40 -13.39 -16.93
N GLU A 25 -18.95 -12.18 -16.82
CA GLU A 25 -20.40 -11.94 -16.94
C GLU A 25 -20.86 -11.90 -18.40
N THR A 26 -20.04 -11.40 -19.32
CA THR A 26 -20.43 -11.13 -20.72
C THR A 26 -20.05 -12.22 -21.70
N ASP A 27 -18.94 -12.92 -21.46
CA ASP A 27 -18.44 -14.01 -22.29
C ASP A 27 -17.63 -15.02 -21.44
N PRO A 28 -18.31 -15.93 -20.73
CA PRO A 28 -17.68 -16.84 -19.77
C PRO A 28 -16.75 -17.89 -20.41
N ASP A 29 -16.84 -18.09 -21.72
CA ASP A 29 -16.01 -19.06 -22.45
C ASP A 29 -14.63 -18.50 -22.84
N VAL A 30 -14.41 -17.19 -22.66
CA VAL A 30 -13.11 -16.56 -22.89
C VAL A 30 -12.08 -17.09 -21.89
N PRO A 31 -10.99 -17.75 -22.36
CA PRO A 31 -9.96 -18.24 -21.46
C PRO A 31 -9.15 -17.06 -20.90
N ILE A 32 -9.09 -16.97 -19.56
CA ILE A 32 -8.33 -15.92 -18.86
C ILE A 32 -7.18 -16.55 -18.08
N LYS A 33 -5.96 -16.04 -18.29
CA LYS A 33 -4.77 -16.38 -17.51
C LYS A 33 -4.32 -15.16 -16.72
N ILE A 34 -4.10 -15.35 -15.42
CA ILE A 34 -3.61 -14.29 -14.51
C ILE A 34 -2.14 -14.60 -14.23
N ILE A 35 -1.27 -13.64 -14.52
CA ILE A 35 0.16 -13.73 -14.21
C ILE A 35 0.43 -12.83 -13.00
N PRO A 36 0.86 -13.39 -11.85
CA PRO A 36 1.10 -12.59 -10.65
C PRO A 36 2.30 -11.65 -10.85
N GLY A 37 2.25 -10.52 -10.17
CA GLY A 37 3.34 -9.55 -10.11
C GLY A 37 3.82 -9.31 -8.68
N ILE A 38 4.93 -8.60 -8.54
CA ILE A 38 5.38 -8.15 -7.22
C ILE A 38 4.56 -6.92 -6.84
N THR A 39 3.79 -6.99 -5.76
CA THR A 39 3.00 -5.86 -5.27
C THR A 39 3.90 -4.71 -4.81
N SER A 40 3.40 -3.48 -4.89
CA SER A 40 4.16 -2.30 -4.47
C SER A 40 4.59 -2.34 -3.01
N TYR A 41 3.77 -2.91 -2.12
CA TYR A 41 4.09 -3.00 -0.71
C TYR A 41 5.15 -4.05 -0.39
N GLN A 42 5.21 -5.14 -1.16
CA GLN A 42 6.29 -6.12 -1.02
C GLN A 42 7.61 -5.55 -1.55
N ALA A 43 7.58 -4.87 -2.70
CA ALA A 43 8.74 -4.17 -3.24
C ALA A 43 9.25 -3.09 -2.26
N ALA A 44 8.35 -2.27 -1.71
CA ALA A 44 8.70 -1.23 -0.75
C ALA A 44 9.24 -1.79 0.57
N ALA A 45 8.71 -2.91 1.05
CA ALA A 45 9.24 -3.61 2.21
C ALA A 45 10.68 -4.06 2.00
N ALA A 46 10.97 -4.68 0.85
CA ALA A 46 12.33 -5.07 0.48
C ALA A 46 13.26 -3.85 0.36
N ALA A 47 12.82 -2.79 -0.33
CA ALA A 47 13.62 -1.57 -0.51
C ALA A 47 13.91 -0.86 0.82
N ALA A 48 12.95 -0.84 1.74
CA ALA A 48 13.12 -0.24 3.07
C ALA A 48 13.85 -1.16 4.07
N GLY A 49 14.17 -2.41 3.71
CA GLY A 49 14.72 -3.39 4.64
C GLY A 49 13.79 -3.73 5.81
N ARG A 50 12.47 -3.73 5.56
CA ARG A 50 11.42 -3.96 6.58
C ARG A 50 10.75 -5.31 6.34
N VAL A 51 10.82 -6.20 7.33
CA VAL A 51 10.00 -7.42 7.34
C VAL A 51 8.55 -7.03 7.61
N LEU A 52 7.62 -7.46 6.75
CA LEU A 52 6.20 -7.12 6.87
C LEU A 52 5.47 -7.93 7.94
N ALA A 53 5.89 -9.17 8.17
CA ALA A 53 5.38 -10.04 9.23
C ALA A 53 6.38 -11.16 9.51
N GLU A 54 6.53 -11.54 10.78
CA GLU A 54 7.29 -12.72 11.22
C GLU A 54 6.54 -13.49 12.32
N ALA A 55 6.83 -14.79 12.43
CA ALA A 55 6.20 -15.69 13.40
C ALA A 55 4.65 -15.61 13.36
N GLU A 56 4.02 -15.21 14.46
CA GLU A 56 2.56 -15.14 14.63
C GLU A 56 2.01 -13.72 14.37
N GLU A 57 2.84 -12.79 13.87
CA GLU A 57 2.41 -11.42 13.57
C GLU A 57 1.32 -11.40 12.48
N SER A 58 0.26 -10.68 12.77
CA SER A 58 -0.79 -10.33 11.83
C SER A 58 -0.39 -9.15 10.96
N PHE A 59 -0.76 -9.21 9.67
CA PHE A 59 -0.45 -8.18 8.70
C PHE A 59 -1.70 -7.74 7.94
N THR A 60 -1.94 -6.43 7.93
CA THR A 60 -3.10 -5.84 7.24
C THR A 60 -2.66 -4.85 6.17
N VAL A 61 -3.18 -5.03 4.95
CA VAL A 61 -3.06 -4.04 3.86
C VAL A 61 -4.36 -3.27 3.75
N VAL A 62 -4.29 -1.94 3.77
CA VAL A 62 -5.44 -1.05 3.57
C VAL A 62 -5.16 0.05 2.57
N SER A 63 -6.23 0.59 2.00
CA SER A 63 -6.19 1.83 1.23
C SER A 63 -6.35 3.04 2.17
N GLY A 64 -5.39 3.96 2.12
CA GLY A 64 -5.44 5.26 2.80
C GLY A 64 -6.41 6.26 2.17
N ALA A 65 -7.19 5.86 1.16
CA ALA A 65 -8.19 6.73 0.53
C ALA A 65 -9.27 7.23 1.52
N MET A 66 -9.54 6.47 2.59
CA MET A 66 -10.46 6.85 3.66
C MET A 66 -9.77 7.58 4.83
N GLY A 67 -8.48 7.91 4.69
CA GLY A 67 -7.71 8.67 5.67
C GLY A 67 -7.53 7.96 7.01
N ALA A 68 -7.38 8.78 8.05
CA ALA A 68 -7.08 8.39 9.43
C ALA A 68 -8.03 7.33 10.01
N LYS A 69 -9.33 7.45 9.74
CA LYS A 69 -10.37 6.60 10.32
C LYS A 69 -10.09 5.11 10.10
N ARG A 70 -9.55 4.75 8.93
CA ARG A 70 -9.27 3.33 8.64
C ARG A 70 -8.10 2.82 9.48
N LEU A 71 -7.08 3.64 9.71
CA LEU A 71 -5.94 3.29 10.56
C LEU A 71 -6.40 3.07 12.00
N GLU A 72 -7.14 4.02 12.57
CA GLU A 72 -7.68 3.92 13.94
C GLU A 72 -8.52 2.65 14.17
N GLN A 73 -9.31 2.26 13.17
CA GLN A 73 -10.16 1.07 13.27
C GLN A 73 -9.40 -0.26 13.29
N ILE A 74 -8.21 -0.32 12.70
CA ILE A 74 -7.48 -1.59 12.54
C ILE A 74 -6.27 -1.70 13.44
N ILE A 75 -5.72 -0.57 13.91
CA ILE A 75 -4.40 -0.55 14.55
C ILE A 75 -4.35 -1.37 15.84
N ASP A 76 -5.47 -1.56 16.52
CA ASP A 76 -5.56 -2.39 17.74
C ASP A 76 -5.83 -3.88 17.45
N HIS A 77 -6.02 -4.25 16.18
CA HIS A 77 -6.36 -5.60 15.75
C HIS A 77 -5.32 -6.22 14.81
N THR A 78 -4.19 -5.53 14.60
CA THR A 78 -3.12 -6.03 13.76
C THR A 78 -1.76 -5.57 14.26
N ASP A 79 -0.73 -6.38 14.07
CA ASP A 79 0.65 -6.05 14.47
C ASP A 79 1.30 -5.09 13.47
N ASN A 80 1.06 -5.33 12.17
CA ASN A 80 1.68 -4.58 11.08
C ASN A 80 0.66 -4.09 10.07
N VAL A 81 0.79 -2.84 9.63
CA VAL A 81 -0.08 -2.23 8.63
C VAL A 81 0.72 -1.74 7.43
N VAL A 82 0.26 -2.06 6.24
CA VAL A 82 0.57 -1.29 5.03
C VAL A 82 -0.63 -0.44 4.68
N MET A 83 -0.39 0.85 4.48
CA MET A 83 -1.40 1.77 3.97
C MET A 83 -0.98 2.30 2.60
N LEU A 84 -1.74 1.97 1.57
CA LEU A 84 -1.51 2.40 0.19
C LEU A 84 -2.15 3.77 -0.09
N LYS A 85 -1.67 4.50 -1.11
CA LYS A 85 -2.31 5.72 -1.62
C LYS A 85 -2.43 6.83 -0.55
N VAL A 86 -1.40 6.97 0.28
CA VAL A 86 -1.40 7.87 1.45
C VAL A 86 -1.42 9.35 1.07
N TYR A 87 -0.97 9.70 -0.13
CA TYR A 87 -0.99 11.06 -0.67
C TYR A 87 -2.37 11.75 -0.59
N LYS A 88 -3.49 11.00 -0.66
CA LYS A 88 -4.84 11.58 -0.69
C LYS A 88 -5.25 12.29 0.60
N ARG A 89 -4.78 11.79 1.74
CA ARG A 89 -5.18 12.22 3.09
C ARG A 89 -3.96 12.30 4.00
N PHE A 90 -2.88 12.81 3.43
CA PHE A 90 -1.56 12.74 4.01
C PHE A 90 -1.50 13.36 5.41
N ASP A 91 -1.96 14.60 5.57
CA ASP A 91 -1.93 15.31 6.85
C ASP A 91 -2.73 14.57 7.93
N GLU A 92 -3.97 14.16 7.62
CA GLU A 92 -4.82 13.39 8.54
C GLU A 92 -4.13 12.09 9.02
N ILE A 93 -3.44 11.40 8.09
CA ILE A 93 -2.70 10.17 8.38
C ILE A 93 -1.50 10.46 9.28
N MET A 94 -0.71 11.50 8.98
CA MET A 94 0.47 11.86 9.75
C MET A 94 0.11 12.34 11.17
N ASP A 95 -0.93 13.14 11.31
CA ASP A 95 -1.47 13.57 12.61
C ASP A 95 -1.90 12.37 13.46
N THR A 96 -2.52 11.38 12.82
CA THR A 96 -2.92 10.13 13.50
C THR A 96 -1.71 9.32 13.92
N LEU A 97 -0.70 9.17 13.06
CA LEU A 97 0.55 8.49 13.43
C LEU A 97 1.24 9.18 14.60
N ASN A 98 1.27 10.51 14.64
CA ASN A 98 1.85 11.28 15.73
C ASN A 98 1.09 11.06 17.05
N ARG A 99 -0.25 11.15 17.01
CA ARG A 99 -1.09 10.92 18.21
C ARG A 99 -0.98 9.50 18.74
N LEU A 100 -0.80 8.51 17.86
CA LEU A 100 -0.61 7.11 18.23
C LEU A 100 0.86 6.77 18.56
N GLU A 101 1.77 7.75 18.50
CA GLU A 101 3.21 7.56 18.73
C GLU A 101 3.85 6.51 17.79
N LEU A 102 3.31 6.38 16.58
CA LEU A 102 3.76 5.41 15.56
C LEU A 102 4.74 6.02 14.55
N GLY A 103 5.00 7.32 14.60
CA GLY A 103 5.85 8.02 13.62
C GLY A 103 7.25 7.42 13.47
N GLU A 104 7.89 7.03 14.57
CA GLU A 104 9.23 6.40 14.58
C GLU A 104 9.22 4.92 14.13
N LYS A 105 8.05 4.28 14.15
CA LYS A 105 7.89 2.88 13.70
C LYS A 105 7.38 2.77 12.27
N SER A 106 7.15 3.91 11.64
CA SER A 106 6.50 4.03 10.34
C SER A 106 7.46 4.55 9.28
N VAL A 107 7.49 3.89 8.13
CA VAL A 107 8.28 4.29 6.97
C VAL A 107 7.33 4.68 5.85
N LEU A 108 7.52 5.88 5.30
CA LEU A 108 6.88 6.35 4.09
C LEU A 108 7.80 6.04 2.90
N ILE A 109 7.24 5.37 1.89
CA ILE A 109 7.93 5.04 0.66
C ILE A 109 7.16 5.63 -0.51
N SER A 110 7.87 6.34 -1.37
CA SER A 110 7.35 6.96 -2.58
C SER A 110 8.11 6.44 -3.79
N ARG A 111 7.38 6.17 -4.88
CA ARG A 111 7.91 5.78 -6.20
C ARG A 111 8.91 4.61 -6.14
N CYS A 112 8.62 3.61 -5.32
CA CYS A 112 9.48 2.44 -5.15
C CYS A 112 9.86 1.80 -6.49
N GLY A 113 11.15 1.57 -6.70
CA GLY A 113 11.73 1.00 -7.93
C GLY A 113 11.78 1.95 -9.13
N LEU A 114 11.48 3.24 -8.96
CA LEU A 114 11.59 4.28 -10.00
C LEU A 114 12.76 5.23 -9.70
N GLU A 115 13.14 6.07 -10.68
CA GLU A 115 14.28 7.00 -10.58
C GLU A 115 14.20 7.93 -9.36
N ASP A 116 13.00 8.46 -9.07
CA ASP A 116 12.74 9.36 -7.93
C ASP A 116 12.25 8.60 -6.68
N GLU A 117 12.78 7.39 -6.41
CA GLU A 117 12.45 6.65 -5.19
C GLU A 117 12.84 7.45 -3.94
N GLU A 118 11.91 7.52 -2.98
CA GLU A 118 12.18 8.13 -1.68
C GLU A 118 11.69 7.21 -0.56
N ILE A 119 12.57 6.96 0.41
CA ILE A 119 12.28 6.21 1.62
C ILE A 119 12.62 7.11 2.81
N SER A 120 11.66 7.33 3.69
CA SER A 120 11.81 8.23 4.83
C SER A 120 11.02 7.73 6.01
N TRP A 121 11.59 7.83 7.21
CA TRP A 121 10.80 7.68 8.44
C TRP A 121 9.70 8.74 8.47
N ALA A 122 8.50 8.35 8.91
CA ALA A 122 7.34 9.23 8.97
C ALA A 122 7.62 10.41 9.92
N SER A 123 8.27 10.16 11.05
CA SER A 123 8.72 11.21 11.99
C SER A 123 9.59 12.29 11.36
N GLN A 124 10.32 11.97 10.29
CA GLN A 124 11.25 12.88 9.60
C GLN A 124 10.62 13.58 8.38
N TYR A 125 9.38 13.23 8.03
CA TYR A 125 8.74 13.71 6.81
C TYR A 125 7.93 15.01 6.99
N ALA A 126 7.73 15.49 8.22
CA ALA A 126 6.84 16.63 8.54
C ALA A 126 7.15 17.96 7.81
N LYS A 127 8.37 18.14 7.29
CA LYS A 127 8.77 19.37 6.56
C LYS A 127 8.91 19.16 5.05
N LYS A 128 8.59 17.97 4.55
CA LYS A 128 8.70 17.63 3.13
C LYS A 128 7.37 17.90 2.40
N PRO A 129 7.40 18.11 1.07
CA PRO A 129 6.18 18.17 0.28
C PRO A 129 5.35 16.91 0.40
N HIS A 130 4.04 17.02 0.16
CA HIS A 130 3.15 15.87 0.16
C HIS A 130 3.67 14.78 -0.80
N PRO A 131 3.60 13.51 -0.41
CA PRO A 131 4.12 12.44 -1.24
C PRO A 131 3.30 12.31 -2.54
N PRO A 132 3.91 11.79 -3.62
CA PRO A 132 3.23 11.59 -4.90
C PRO A 132 2.20 10.45 -4.86
N TYR A 133 1.45 10.27 -5.95
CA TYR A 133 0.43 9.21 -6.11
C TYR A 133 0.92 7.81 -5.69
N LEU A 134 2.12 7.44 -6.17
CA LEU A 134 2.75 6.15 -5.87
C LEU A 134 3.44 6.20 -4.51
N SER A 135 2.66 6.38 -3.45
CA SER A 135 3.16 6.39 -2.08
C SER A 135 2.40 5.41 -1.19
N LEU A 136 3.12 4.83 -0.24
CA LEU A 136 2.60 3.95 0.79
C LEU A 136 3.35 4.12 2.11
N LEU A 137 2.67 3.76 3.20
CA LEU A 137 3.24 3.69 4.54
C LEU A 137 3.33 2.23 5.00
N ILE A 138 4.46 1.86 5.58
CA ILE A 138 4.63 0.63 6.36
C ILE A 138 4.69 1.05 7.82
N ILE A 139 3.80 0.49 8.64
CA ILE A 139 3.65 0.80 10.07
C ILE A 139 3.86 -0.51 10.83
N LYS A 140 4.86 -0.55 11.71
CA LYS A 140 5.10 -1.66 12.66
C LYS A 140 4.63 -1.21 14.05
N LYS A 141 4.00 -2.08 14.83
CA LYS A 141 3.77 -1.83 16.27
C LYS A 141 4.91 -2.35 17.12
#